data_AF-A0A7C7YKH9-F1
#
_entry.id   AF-A0A7C7YKH9-F1
#
_cell.length_a   1.000
_cell.length_b   1.000
_cell.length_c   1.000
_cell.angle_alpha   90.00
_cell.angle_beta   90.00
_cell.angle_gamma   90.00
#
_symmetry.space_group_name_H-M   'P 1'
#
loop_
_entity.id
_entity.type
_entity.pdbx_description
1 polymer ?
#
loop_
_entity_poly.entity_id
_entity_poly.type
_entity_poly.pdbx_seq_one_letter_code
_entity_poly.pdbx_strand_id
1 'polypeptide(L)'
;VSIGTVTSQLLYEIGGPEYFGPDVTTRFDTIELEQVEKDRVRMYGIQGEPPPSTLKVCINRSGGFRNDVNICLTGLDIEAKAALVEEAFWASSPYGPDDYAQATTRLMRTDCEDPASNEEAVAILKISVKDPDQSKVGRAFSNGIGDLALATIPGFFGVGGGPGNGRPFGVYEPACISAATVPQEVVVLGGEARTVSSVIPPAEVSVTPTPGPQATAPGGPTRRVPLGVVYGSRSGDKGGNANLGVFARSDEAWAWLDAFLSTEKLQELLPETASMQVDRHPLPALRSLNFLIHGLLEEGVAASTRQDGQAKSLGEWLRARVVEIPEALLP
;
A
#
# COMPACT_ATOMS: atom_id res chain seq x y z
N VAL A 1 6.99 8.87 22.90
CA VAL A 1 7.91 8.53 21.78
C VAL A 1 8.82 7.39 22.16
N SER A 2 8.71 6.26 21.47
CA SER A 2 9.58 5.09 21.64
C SER A 2 10.35 4.80 20.36
N ILE A 3 11.36 3.92 20.41
CA ILE A 3 12.04 3.40 19.21
C ILE A 3 11.00 2.94 18.17
N GLY A 4 10.02 2.13 18.56
CA GLY A 4 8.98 1.66 17.64
C GLY A 4 8.13 2.79 17.02
N THR A 5 7.94 3.91 17.72
CA THR A 5 7.26 5.09 17.14
C THR A 5 8.12 5.71 16.04
N VAL A 6 9.42 5.83 16.27
CA VAL A 6 10.39 6.38 15.29
C VAL A 6 10.58 5.44 14.12
N THR A 7 10.80 4.14 14.36
CA THR A 7 10.92 3.10 13.32
C THR A 7 9.68 3.08 12.42
N SER A 8 8.48 3.19 13.00
CA SER A 8 7.24 3.26 12.20
C SER A 8 7.22 4.45 11.23
N GLN A 9 7.78 5.60 11.61
CA GLN A 9 7.88 6.75 10.70
C GLN A 9 9.00 6.56 9.65
N LEU A 10 10.15 5.99 10.04
CA LEU A 10 11.25 5.70 9.11
C LEU A 10 10.85 4.71 8.01
N LEU A 11 9.92 3.79 8.31
CA LEU A 11 9.45 2.79 7.36
C LEU A 11 8.30 3.28 6.46
N TYR A 12 7.86 4.54 6.58
CA TYR A 12 6.73 5.05 5.81
C TYR A 12 7.13 5.54 4.41
N GLU A 13 6.49 5.01 3.37
CA GLU A 13 6.64 5.45 1.96
C GLU A 13 8.08 5.39 1.40
N ILE A 14 8.89 4.45 1.91
CA ILE A 14 10.26 4.20 1.42
C ILE A 14 10.27 3.12 0.32
N GLY A 15 11.18 3.26 -0.65
CA GLY A 15 11.36 2.28 -1.73
C GLY A 15 12.37 1.21 -1.31
N GLY A 16 13.64 1.60 -1.27
CA GLY A 16 14.75 0.79 -0.77
C GLY A 16 15.50 1.50 0.36
N PRO A 17 16.75 1.06 0.66
CA PRO A 17 17.59 1.70 1.66
C PRO A 17 18.06 3.11 1.24
N GLU A 18 18.11 3.41 -0.06
CA GLU A 18 18.39 4.75 -0.55
C GLU A 18 17.14 5.64 -0.51
N TYR A 19 17.20 6.72 0.26
CA TYR A 19 16.21 7.78 0.27
C TYR A 19 16.75 9.02 -0.45
N PHE A 20 16.30 9.21 -1.68
CA PHE A 20 16.77 10.28 -2.55
C PHE A 20 16.29 11.66 -2.08
N GLY A 21 17.24 12.52 -1.70
CA GLY A 21 17.05 13.94 -1.49
C GLY A 21 17.76 14.78 -2.56
N PRO A 22 17.47 16.09 -2.65
CA PRO A 22 18.10 16.99 -3.62
C PRO A 22 19.59 17.23 -3.34
N ASP A 23 20.01 17.15 -2.07
CA ASP A 23 21.38 17.45 -1.64
C ASP A 23 22.18 16.20 -1.24
N VAL A 24 21.49 15.13 -0.83
CA VAL A 24 22.09 13.88 -0.37
C VAL A 24 21.12 12.72 -0.61
N THR A 25 21.66 11.57 -1.00
CA THR A 25 20.93 10.30 -0.91
C THR A 25 21.15 9.71 0.47
N THR A 26 20.15 9.78 1.34
CA THR A 26 20.27 9.27 2.72
C THR A 26 20.21 7.75 2.72
N ARG A 27 21.14 7.09 3.42
CA ARG A 27 21.22 5.63 3.53
C ARG A 27 20.51 5.13 4.78
N PHE A 28 19.26 4.69 4.64
CA PHE A 28 18.40 4.28 5.76
C PHE A 28 18.89 3.03 6.48
N ASP A 29 19.65 2.18 5.77
CA ASP A 29 20.31 0.99 6.28
C ASP A 29 21.53 1.29 7.17
N THR A 30 21.88 2.56 7.36
CA THR A 30 22.93 2.99 8.30
C THR A 30 22.37 3.57 9.61
N ILE A 31 21.07 3.82 9.67
CA ILE A 31 20.43 4.49 10.79
C ILE A 31 20.44 3.56 12.02
N GLU A 32 20.90 4.10 13.14
CA GLU A 32 20.82 3.48 14.45
C GLU A 32 19.89 4.28 15.36
N LEU A 33 19.18 3.55 16.25
CA LEU A 33 18.25 4.13 17.22
C LEU A 33 18.59 3.67 18.63
N GLU A 34 18.62 4.62 19.56
CA GLU A 34 18.85 4.38 20.99
C GLU A 34 17.72 5.02 21.82
N GLN A 35 17.11 4.24 22.71
CA GLN A 35 16.13 4.77 23.66
C GLN A 35 16.88 5.44 24.82
N VAL A 36 16.99 6.76 24.80
CA VAL A 36 17.74 7.51 25.82
C VAL A 36 16.94 7.64 27.11
N GLU A 37 15.67 8.03 27.01
CA GLU A 37 14.75 8.20 28.15
C GLU A 37 13.32 7.91 27.70
N LYS A 38 12.36 7.90 28.63
CA LYS A 38 10.94 7.91 28.28
C LYS A 38 10.66 9.11 27.35
N ASP A 39 9.97 8.84 26.25
CA ASP A 39 9.60 9.86 25.27
C ASP A 39 10.78 10.54 24.54
N ARG A 40 11.97 9.93 24.58
CA ARG A 40 13.18 10.45 23.93
C ARG A 40 13.99 9.33 23.27
N VAL A 41 14.15 9.43 21.95
CA VAL A 41 14.94 8.50 21.13
C VAL A 41 16.04 9.30 20.44
N ARG A 42 17.26 8.79 20.48
CA ARG A 42 18.38 9.30 19.71
C ARG A 42 18.46 8.53 18.40
N MET A 43 18.61 9.27 17.31
CA MET A 43 18.91 8.74 15.98
C MET A 43 20.33 9.16 15.61
N TYR A 44 21.17 8.21 15.24
CA TYR A 44 22.60 8.44 14.95
C TYR A 44 23.11 7.44 13.89
N GLY A 45 24.38 7.54 13.52
CA GLY A 45 25.01 6.63 12.54
C GLY A 45 24.62 6.87 11.08
N ILE A 46 23.70 7.81 10.83
CA ILE A 46 23.17 8.11 9.49
C ILE A 46 24.29 8.60 8.57
N GLN A 47 24.48 7.87 7.47
CA GLN A 47 25.36 8.24 6.37
C GLN A 47 24.54 8.59 5.14
N GLY A 48 25.20 9.22 4.17
CA GLY A 48 24.60 9.59 2.91
C GLY A 48 25.61 9.52 1.78
N GLU A 49 25.07 9.39 0.58
CA GLU A 49 25.79 9.39 -0.68
C GLU A 49 25.48 10.68 -1.43
N PRO A 50 26.27 11.03 -2.47
CA PRO A 50 25.90 12.07 -3.41
C PRO A 50 24.43 11.98 -3.84
N PRO A 51 23.74 13.12 -4.03
CA PRO A 51 22.37 13.09 -4.53
C PRO A 51 22.34 12.52 -5.95
N PRO A 52 21.19 11.99 -6.41
CA PRO A 52 21.09 11.46 -7.76
C PRO A 52 21.32 12.55 -8.81
N SER A 53 21.80 12.15 -9.99
CA SER A 53 21.94 13.05 -11.16
C SER A 53 20.60 13.47 -11.78
N THR A 54 19.50 12.96 -11.21
CA THR A 54 18.14 13.19 -11.68
C THR A 54 17.26 13.76 -10.57
N LEU A 55 16.28 14.57 -10.97
CA LEU A 55 15.21 15.04 -10.10
C LEU A 55 13.93 14.29 -10.42
N LYS A 56 13.19 13.92 -9.37
CA LYS A 56 11.86 13.36 -9.51
C LYS A 56 10.89 14.45 -9.95
N VAL A 57 10.11 14.16 -10.98
CA VAL A 57 8.97 14.97 -11.40
C VAL A 57 7.68 14.17 -11.25
N CYS A 58 6.61 14.90 -10.93
CA CYS A 58 5.28 14.37 -10.73
C CYS A 58 4.44 14.76 -11.95
N ILE A 59 4.16 13.81 -12.84
CA ILE A 59 3.30 14.03 -14.00
C ILE A 59 1.88 13.64 -13.61
N ASN A 60 0.93 14.56 -13.75
CA ASN A 60 -0.49 14.28 -13.54
C ASN A 60 -1.20 14.37 -14.88
N ARG A 61 -1.81 13.26 -15.31
CA ARG A 61 -2.62 13.20 -16.54
C ARG A 61 -4.07 12.84 -16.22
N SER A 62 -4.99 13.27 -17.09
CA SER A 62 -6.37 12.81 -17.02
C SER A 62 -6.43 11.30 -17.30
N GLY A 63 -7.07 10.54 -16.42
CA GLY A 63 -7.32 9.11 -16.58
C GLY A 63 -8.61 8.80 -17.33
N GLY A 64 -9.38 9.81 -17.72
CA GLY A 64 -10.75 9.65 -18.22
C GLY A 64 -11.74 9.68 -17.07
N PHE A 65 -12.76 8.82 -17.13
CA PHE A 65 -13.86 8.80 -16.19
C PHE A 65 -14.02 7.42 -15.57
N ARG A 66 -14.48 7.39 -14.32
CA ARG A 66 -14.75 6.17 -13.57
C ARG A 66 -16.12 6.19 -12.93
N ASN A 67 -16.66 5.01 -12.67
CA ASN A 67 -17.83 4.84 -11.83
C ASN A 67 -17.77 3.50 -11.09
N ASP A 68 -18.41 3.46 -9.93
CA ASP A 68 -18.39 2.32 -9.02
C ASP A 68 -19.83 2.07 -8.55
N VAL A 69 -20.29 0.82 -8.63
CA VAL A 69 -21.56 0.37 -8.05
C VAL A 69 -21.28 -0.64 -6.94
N ASN A 70 -21.98 -0.50 -5.82
CA ASN A 70 -21.81 -1.36 -4.64
C ASN A 70 -23.15 -1.97 -4.27
N ILE A 71 -23.22 -3.29 -4.30
CA ILE A 71 -24.44 -4.07 -4.08
C ILE A 71 -24.20 -4.94 -2.85
N CYS A 72 -25.06 -4.81 -1.86
CA CYS A 72 -25.02 -5.64 -0.66
C CYS A 72 -25.67 -7.00 -0.93
N LEU A 73 -24.98 -8.04 -0.50
CA LEU A 73 -25.41 -9.43 -0.56
C LEU A 73 -25.62 -9.90 0.88
N THR A 74 -26.85 -10.21 1.24
CA THR A 74 -27.21 -10.52 2.64
C THR A 74 -27.48 -12.01 2.84
N GLY A 75 -26.95 -12.60 3.91
CA GLY A 75 -27.26 -13.94 4.37
C GLY A 75 -26.49 -15.04 3.64
N LEU A 76 -27.18 -16.10 3.24
CA LEU A 76 -26.55 -17.31 2.66
C LEU A 76 -26.14 -17.13 1.19
N ASP A 77 -25.33 -18.06 0.69
CA ASP A 77 -25.00 -18.21 -0.74
C ASP A 77 -24.37 -16.97 -1.39
N ILE A 78 -23.55 -16.24 -0.62
CA ILE A 78 -22.94 -14.96 -1.04
C ILE A 78 -22.23 -15.07 -2.39
N GLU A 79 -21.45 -16.12 -2.63
CA GLU A 79 -20.71 -16.29 -3.89
C GLU A 79 -21.65 -16.56 -5.07
N ALA A 80 -22.69 -17.39 -4.88
CA ALA A 80 -23.68 -17.65 -5.92
C ALA A 80 -24.52 -16.40 -6.22
N LYS A 81 -24.89 -15.63 -5.19
CA LYS A 81 -25.55 -14.33 -5.35
C LYS A 81 -24.66 -13.34 -6.10
N ALA A 82 -23.37 -13.28 -5.78
CA ALA A 82 -22.42 -12.42 -6.48
C ALA A 82 -22.35 -12.75 -7.97
N ALA A 83 -22.20 -14.03 -8.32
CA ALA A 83 -22.17 -14.49 -9.71
C ALA A 83 -23.48 -14.15 -10.46
N LEU A 84 -24.64 -14.43 -9.85
CA LEU A 84 -25.94 -14.13 -10.44
C LEU A 84 -26.15 -12.62 -10.66
N VAL A 85 -25.80 -11.80 -9.66
CA VAL A 85 -25.93 -10.34 -9.76
C VAL A 85 -24.98 -9.79 -10.83
N GLU A 86 -23.75 -10.27 -10.90
CA GLU A 86 -22.79 -9.84 -11.93
C GLU A 86 -23.28 -10.20 -13.34
N GLU A 87 -23.73 -11.44 -13.55
CA GLU A 87 -24.29 -11.89 -14.83
C GLU A 87 -25.49 -11.04 -15.24
N ALA A 88 -26.45 -10.84 -14.33
CA ALA A 88 -27.65 -10.05 -14.60
C ALA A 88 -27.32 -8.56 -14.81
N PHE A 89 -26.34 -8.01 -14.10
CA PHE A 89 -25.86 -6.65 -14.30
C PHE A 89 -25.31 -6.44 -15.70
N TRP A 90 -24.42 -7.32 -16.17
CA TRP A 90 -23.87 -7.18 -17.52
C TRP A 90 -24.89 -7.50 -18.61
N ALA A 91 -25.86 -8.38 -18.36
CA ALA A 91 -26.95 -8.67 -19.30
C ALA A 91 -27.95 -7.51 -19.45
N SER A 92 -28.15 -6.71 -18.41
CA SER A 92 -29.03 -5.52 -18.44
C SER A 92 -28.30 -4.24 -18.87
N SER A 93 -26.97 -4.22 -18.76
CA SER A 93 -26.16 -3.08 -19.17
C SER A 93 -26.12 -2.94 -20.70
N PRO A 94 -26.16 -1.71 -21.24
CA PRO A 94 -25.98 -1.48 -22.67
C PRO A 94 -24.56 -1.82 -23.18
N TYR A 95 -23.60 -2.03 -22.28
CA TYR A 95 -22.21 -2.35 -22.56
C TYR A 95 -21.75 -3.53 -21.71
N GLY A 96 -21.02 -4.46 -22.31
CA GLY A 96 -20.34 -5.54 -21.59
C GLY A 96 -19.04 -5.08 -20.93
N PRO A 97 -18.40 -5.94 -20.12
CA PRO A 97 -17.14 -5.61 -19.46
C PRO A 97 -16.01 -5.26 -20.46
N ASP A 98 -15.97 -5.92 -21.62
CA ASP A 98 -14.95 -5.72 -22.66
C ASP A 98 -15.14 -4.43 -23.47
N ASP A 99 -16.28 -3.75 -23.33
CA ASP A 99 -16.55 -2.46 -24.00
C ASP A 99 -15.93 -1.26 -23.26
N TYR A 100 -15.46 -1.47 -22.03
CA TYR A 100 -14.79 -0.47 -21.19
C TYR A 100 -13.28 -0.63 -21.28
N ALA A 101 -12.54 0.48 -21.16
CA ALA A 101 -11.08 0.43 -21.04
C ALA A 101 -10.61 -0.40 -19.83
N GLN A 102 -11.39 -0.41 -18.73
CA GLN A 102 -11.21 -1.32 -17.61
C GLN A 102 -12.55 -1.60 -16.92
N ALA A 103 -12.83 -2.87 -16.64
CA ALA A 103 -13.90 -3.30 -15.74
C ALA A 103 -13.31 -4.20 -14.64
N THR A 104 -13.79 -4.06 -13.41
CA THR A 104 -13.29 -4.84 -12.27
C THR A 104 -14.41 -5.14 -11.29
N THR A 105 -14.56 -6.42 -10.95
CA THR A 105 -15.50 -6.90 -9.94
C THR A 105 -14.75 -7.38 -8.71
N ARG A 106 -15.23 -7.01 -7.51
CA ARG A 106 -14.66 -7.42 -6.23
C ARG A 106 -15.76 -7.79 -5.25
N LEU A 107 -15.65 -8.97 -4.66
CA LEU A 107 -16.49 -9.40 -3.55
C LEU A 107 -15.75 -9.19 -2.23
N MET A 108 -16.29 -8.32 -1.37
CA MET A 108 -15.79 -8.05 -0.04
C MET A 108 -16.63 -8.82 0.98
N ARG A 109 -16.04 -9.84 1.58
CA ARG A 109 -16.67 -10.69 2.62
C ARG A 109 -16.55 -10.01 3.98
N THR A 110 -17.54 -9.18 4.30
CA THR A 110 -17.73 -8.60 5.64
C THR A 110 -18.75 -9.39 6.47
N ASP A 111 -19.41 -10.37 5.85
CA ASP A 111 -20.31 -11.32 6.49
C ASP A 111 -19.55 -12.31 7.36
N CYS A 112 -20.22 -12.82 8.40
CA CYS A 112 -19.70 -13.88 9.28
C CYS A 112 -20.66 -15.06 9.42
N GLU A 113 -20.14 -16.15 10.01
CA GLU A 113 -20.96 -17.29 10.42
C GLU A 113 -21.87 -16.89 11.59
N ASP A 114 -23.14 -17.30 11.54
CA ASP A 114 -24.18 -17.05 12.57
C ASP A 114 -24.23 -15.59 13.08
N PRO A 115 -24.56 -14.62 12.19
CA PRO A 115 -24.48 -13.19 12.51
C PRO A 115 -25.52 -12.78 13.57
N ALA A 116 -25.10 -11.97 14.55
CA ALA A 116 -25.96 -11.49 15.63
C ALA A 116 -26.74 -10.21 15.26
N SER A 117 -26.36 -9.57 14.16
CA SER A 117 -27.01 -8.39 13.59
C SER A 117 -27.17 -8.53 12.07
N ASN A 118 -28.02 -7.69 11.48
CA ASN A 118 -28.19 -7.69 10.03
C ASN A 118 -26.92 -7.20 9.32
N GLU A 119 -26.20 -6.25 9.91
CA GLU A 119 -24.95 -5.71 9.37
C GLU A 119 -23.84 -6.77 9.28
N GLU A 120 -23.77 -7.69 10.25
CA GLU A 120 -22.84 -8.83 10.24
C GLU A 120 -23.22 -9.92 9.22
N ALA A 121 -24.43 -9.86 8.64
CA ALA A 121 -24.89 -10.79 7.61
C ALA A 121 -24.60 -10.30 6.18
N VAL A 122 -23.94 -9.15 6.01
CA VAL A 122 -23.81 -8.45 4.72
C VAL A 122 -22.39 -8.55 4.17
N ALA A 123 -22.28 -9.04 2.94
CA ALA A 123 -21.13 -8.87 2.07
C ALA A 123 -21.39 -7.75 1.03
N ILE A 124 -20.35 -7.26 0.38
CA ILE A 124 -20.47 -6.20 -0.64
C ILE A 124 -19.84 -6.67 -1.95
N LEU A 125 -20.63 -6.70 -3.02
CA LEU A 125 -20.13 -6.81 -4.39
C LEU A 125 -19.92 -5.41 -4.96
N LYS A 126 -18.70 -5.11 -5.37
CA LYS A 126 -18.34 -3.86 -6.05
C LYS A 126 -17.99 -4.13 -7.49
N ILE A 127 -18.65 -3.44 -8.42
CA ILE A 127 -18.30 -3.43 -9.85
C ILE A 127 -17.83 -2.01 -10.18
N SER A 128 -16.64 -1.91 -10.77
CA SER A 128 -15.98 -0.64 -11.10
C SER A 128 -15.66 -0.62 -12.59
N VAL A 129 -15.90 0.51 -13.25
CA VAL A 129 -15.53 0.73 -14.65
C VAL A 129 -14.74 2.01 -14.82
N LYS A 130 -13.82 2.01 -15.79
CA LYS A 130 -13.09 3.19 -16.25
C LYS A 130 -13.12 3.25 -17.77
N ASP A 131 -13.34 4.44 -18.31
CA ASP A 131 -13.34 4.69 -19.76
C ASP A 131 -13.03 6.15 -20.07
N PRO A 132 -12.37 6.48 -21.20
CA PRO A 132 -12.29 7.84 -21.70
C PRO A 132 -13.66 8.45 -22.05
N ASP A 133 -14.66 7.64 -22.38
CA ASP A 133 -16.03 8.09 -22.68
C ASP A 133 -16.89 8.18 -21.41
N GLN A 134 -17.15 9.42 -20.96
CA GLN A 134 -17.99 9.68 -19.79
C GLN A 134 -19.42 9.12 -19.93
N SER A 135 -19.94 9.05 -21.16
CA SER A 135 -21.32 8.62 -21.40
C SER A 135 -21.51 7.14 -21.12
N LYS A 136 -20.49 6.30 -21.40
CA LYS A 136 -20.47 4.87 -21.08
C LYS A 136 -20.48 4.64 -19.57
N VAL A 137 -19.55 5.27 -18.84
CA VAL A 137 -19.39 5.07 -17.40
C VAL A 137 -20.41 5.81 -16.55
N GLY A 138 -21.22 6.70 -17.13
CA GLY A 138 -22.22 7.49 -16.43
C GLY A 138 -23.50 6.71 -16.13
N ARG A 139 -24.64 7.32 -16.48
CA ARG A 139 -25.96 6.73 -16.21
C ARG A 139 -26.18 5.39 -16.91
N ALA A 140 -25.60 5.20 -18.09
CA ALA A 140 -25.69 3.95 -18.83
C ALA A 140 -25.21 2.76 -17.99
N PHE A 141 -24.09 2.91 -17.29
CA PHE A 141 -23.59 1.93 -16.33
C PHE A 141 -24.41 1.87 -15.04
N SER A 142 -24.66 3.02 -14.39
CA SER A 142 -25.26 3.01 -13.04
C SER A 142 -26.75 2.66 -13.00
N ASN A 143 -27.48 2.81 -14.11
CA ASN A 143 -28.90 2.45 -14.19
C ASN A 143 -29.12 0.94 -14.06
N GLY A 144 -28.13 0.12 -14.44
CA GLY A 144 -28.20 -1.34 -14.33
C GLY A 144 -28.55 -1.81 -12.92
N ILE A 145 -28.10 -1.10 -11.85
CA ILE A 145 -28.47 -1.46 -10.47
C ILE A 145 -30.00 -1.41 -10.25
N GLY A 146 -30.65 -0.38 -10.78
CA GLY A 146 -32.06 -0.10 -10.50
C GLY A 146 -32.97 -1.22 -10.97
N ASP A 147 -32.69 -1.76 -12.17
CA ASP A 147 -33.46 -2.83 -12.78
C ASP A 147 -33.29 -4.17 -12.03
N LEU A 148 -32.13 -4.36 -11.39
CA LEU A 148 -31.83 -5.59 -10.64
C LEU A 148 -32.46 -5.63 -9.25
N ALA A 149 -32.73 -4.46 -8.65
CA ALA A 149 -33.04 -4.36 -7.23
C ALA A 149 -34.26 -5.17 -6.79
N LEU A 150 -35.24 -5.36 -7.68
CA LEU A 150 -36.47 -6.12 -7.42
C LEU A 150 -36.57 -7.41 -8.25
N ALA A 151 -35.52 -7.78 -8.98
CA ALA A 151 -35.58 -8.86 -9.98
C ALA A 151 -34.43 -9.89 -9.89
N THR A 152 -33.53 -9.78 -8.90
CA THR A 152 -32.33 -10.64 -8.80
C THR A 152 -32.31 -11.54 -7.57
N ILE A 153 -31.90 -10.99 -6.43
CA ILE A 153 -31.64 -11.74 -5.20
C ILE A 153 -32.49 -11.21 -4.03
N PRO A 154 -32.85 -12.07 -3.06
CA PRO A 154 -33.44 -11.60 -1.81
C PRO A 154 -32.41 -10.82 -0.98
N GLY A 155 -32.86 -9.76 -0.30
CA GLY A 155 -31.99 -8.95 0.56
C GLY A 155 -31.04 -8.02 -0.19
N PHE A 156 -31.34 -7.71 -1.46
CA PHE A 156 -30.62 -6.72 -2.27
C PHE A 156 -30.82 -5.31 -1.70
N PHE A 157 -29.74 -4.58 -1.50
CA PHE A 157 -29.76 -3.12 -1.36
C PHE A 157 -28.40 -2.54 -1.78
N GLY A 158 -28.36 -1.25 -2.13
CA GLY A 158 -27.12 -0.56 -2.48
C GLY A 158 -26.52 0.20 -1.30
N VAL A 159 -25.19 0.28 -1.22
CA VAL A 159 -24.49 1.08 -0.20
C VAL A 159 -23.46 2.00 -0.86
N GLY A 160 -23.80 3.29 -0.94
CA GLY A 160 -22.97 4.29 -1.62
C GLY A 160 -22.91 4.08 -3.14
N GLY A 161 -22.45 5.10 -3.88
CA GLY A 161 -22.29 4.97 -5.34
C GLY A 161 -23.60 4.79 -6.12
N GLY A 162 -24.70 5.41 -5.65
CA GLY A 162 -25.98 5.39 -6.36
C GLY A 162 -25.91 6.06 -7.74
N PRO A 163 -27.00 6.00 -8.54
CA PRO A 163 -27.02 6.46 -9.93
C PRO A 163 -26.40 7.85 -10.10
N GLY A 164 -25.35 7.92 -10.89
CA GLY A 164 -24.50 9.11 -10.94
C GLY A 164 -23.73 9.19 -12.26
N ASN A 165 -23.28 10.40 -12.57
CA ASN A 165 -22.42 10.60 -13.73
C ASN A 165 -21.02 10.01 -13.46
N GLY A 166 -20.35 9.60 -14.52
CA GLY A 166 -18.95 9.21 -14.45
C GLY A 166 -18.10 10.35 -13.93
N ARG A 167 -17.22 10.05 -12.98
CA ARG A 167 -16.38 11.04 -12.30
C ARG A 167 -14.99 11.04 -12.94
N PRO A 168 -14.40 12.21 -13.23
CA PRO A 168 -13.04 12.26 -13.72
C PRO A 168 -12.07 11.75 -12.64
N PHE A 169 -10.98 11.11 -13.05
CA PHE A 169 -9.89 10.74 -12.16
C PHE A 169 -8.53 11.11 -12.77
N GLY A 170 -7.54 11.34 -11.91
CA GLY A 170 -6.17 11.61 -12.33
C GLY A 170 -5.32 10.36 -12.25
N VAL A 171 -4.32 10.26 -13.13
CA VAL A 171 -3.24 9.29 -13.05
C VAL A 171 -1.97 10.03 -12.66
N TYR A 172 -1.32 9.52 -11.61
CA TYR A 172 -0.02 9.99 -11.15
C TYR A 172 1.07 9.12 -11.77
N GLU A 173 1.97 9.74 -12.51
CA GLU A 173 3.10 9.07 -13.14
C GLU A 173 4.42 9.69 -12.64
N PRO A 174 5.20 8.93 -11.84
CA PRO A 174 6.51 9.39 -11.42
C PRO A 174 7.50 9.25 -12.59
N ALA A 175 8.24 10.32 -12.87
CA ALA A 175 9.34 10.28 -13.83
C ALA A 175 10.58 10.99 -13.27
N CYS A 176 11.69 10.84 -13.96
CA CYS A 176 12.96 11.49 -13.62
C CYS A 176 13.42 12.35 -14.79
N ILE A 177 13.90 13.55 -14.49
CA ILE A 177 14.59 14.44 -15.45
C ILE A 177 16.02 14.68 -14.97
N SER A 178 16.92 15.08 -15.86
CA SER A 178 18.26 15.48 -15.45
C SER A 178 18.20 16.67 -14.50
N ALA A 179 18.94 16.63 -13.39
CA ALA A 179 19.01 17.76 -12.46
C ALA A 179 19.55 19.03 -13.14
N ALA A 180 20.38 18.89 -14.17
CA ALA A 180 20.97 20.00 -14.91
C ALA A 180 19.96 20.84 -15.70
N THR A 181 18.73 20.36 -15.93
CA THR A 181 17.70 21.10 -16.66
C THR A 181 16.86 22.02 -15.76
N VAL A 182 17.04 21.94 -14.44
CA VAL A 182 16.28 22.73 -13.47
C VAL A 182 17.21 23.74 -12.78
N PRO A 183 17.13 25.05 -13.11
CA PRO A 183 17.90 26.06 -12.40
C PRO A 183 17.39 26.18 -10.95
N GLN A 184 18.32 26.31 -9.99
CA GLN A 184 17.99 26.50 -8.58
C GLN A 184 18.20 27.96 -8.20
N GLU A 185 17.20 28.57 -7.58
CA GLU A 185 17.25 29.94 -7.06
C GLU A 185 16.88 29.96 -5.59
N VAL A 186 17.68 30.68 -4.80
CA VAL A 186 17.43 30.92 -3.38
C VAL A 186 17.04 32.38 -3.20
N VAL A 187 15.90 32.60 -2.56
CA VAL A 187 15.42 33.92 -2.16
C VAL A 187 15.35 33.98 -0.65
N VAL A 188 16.14 34.86 -0.04
CA VAL A 188 16.00 35.19 1.37
C VAL A 188 14.98 36.32 1.49
N LEU A 189 14.07 36.25 2.46
CA LEU A 189 13.02 37.25 2.65
C LEU A 189 13.62 38.68 2.70
N GLY A 190 13.19 39.56 1.78
CA GLY A 190 13.70 40.93 1.66
C GLY A 190 15.03 41.08 0.91
N GLY A 191 15.60 39.99 0.41
CA GLY A 191 16.79 39.96 -0.44
C GLY A 191 16.47 39.70 -1.90
N GLU A 192 17.49 39.81 -2.75
CA GLU A 192 17.42 39.45 -4.16
C GLU A 192 17.53 37.94 -4.36
N ALA A 193 16.91 37.44 -5.44
CA ALA A 193 17.07 36.07 -5.87
C ALA A 193 18.53 35.80 -6.29
N ARG A 194 19.07 34.66 -5.86
CA ARG A 194 20.42 34.21 -6.22
C ARG A 194 20.34 32.82 -6.83
N THR A 195 20.85 32.67 -8.05
CA THR A 195 21.03 31.35 -8.65
C THR A 195 22.11 30.59 -7.89
N VAL A 196 21.83 29.35 -7.52
CA VAL A 196 22.77 28.45 -6.84
C VAL A 196 23.09 27.30 -7.79
N SER A 197 24.37 26.91 -7.82
CA SER A 197 24.79 25.75 -8.61
C SER A 197 24.36 24.47 -7.91
N SER A 198 23.64 23.60 -8.63
CA SER A 198 23.35 22.22 -8.23
C SER A 198 24.43 21.24 -8.72
N VAL A 199 25.68 21.69 -8.81
CA VAL A 199 26.79 20.83 -9.23
C VAL A 199 27.39 20.17 -8.00
N ILE A 200 27.21 18.86 -7.92
CA ILE A 200 27.78 18.03 -6.85
C ILE A 200 29.30 17.97 -7.04
N PRO A 201 30.11 18.25 -6.00
CA PRO A 201 31.53 18.00 -6.06
C PRO A 201 31.78 16.50 -6.30
N PRO A 202 32.62 16.10 -7.27
CA PRO A 202 32.94 14.70 -7.47
C PRO A 202 33.62 14.16 -6.20
N ALA A 203 32.96 13.20 -5.55
CA ALA A 203 33.47 12.50 -4.38
C ALA A 203 33.11 11.01 -4.51
N GLU A 204 34.11 10.13 -4.39
CA GLU A 204 33.87 8.70 -4.21
C GLU A 204 33.44 8.49 -2.76
N VAL A 205 32.14 8.29 -2.55
CA VAL A 205 31.58 7.94 -1.25
C VAL A 205 31.10 6.50 -1.33
N SER A 206 31.63 5.66 -0.44
CA SER A 206 31.19 4.27 -0.28
C SER A 206 30.54 4.14 1.09
N VAL A 207 29.24 3.89 1.12
CA VAL A 207 28.50 3.66 2.37
C VAL A 207 28.26 2.17 2.58
N THR A 208 28.71 1.66 3.72
CA THR A 208 28.46 0.29 4.15
C THR A 208 27.23 0.25 5.07
N PRO A 209 26.26 -0.66 4.83
CA PRO A 209 25.12 -0.84 5.72
C PRO A 209 25.56 -1.15 7.16
N THR A 210 24.83 -0.61 8.14
CA THR A 210 25.09 -0.95 9.55
C THR A 210 24.58 -2.37 9.81
N PRO A 211 25.41 -3.28 10.36
CA PRO A 211 24.97 -4.63 10.66
C PRO A 211 23.87 -4.64 11.72
N GLY A 212 23.00 -5.64 11.67
CA GLY A 212 22.01 -5.87 12.72
C GLY A 212 22.59 -6.49 13.98
N PRO A 213 21.75 -6.66 14.99
CA PRO A 213 22.13 -7.38 16.20
C PRO A 213 22.45 -8.85 15.88
N GLN A 214 23.47 -9.39 16.56
CA GLN A 214 23.79 -10.81 16.50
C GLN A 214 22.88 -11.57 17.47
N ALA A 215 21.82 -12.17 16.95
CA ALA A 215 20.91 -13.03 17.70
C ALA A 215 20.50 -14.25 16.87
N THR A 216 20.13 -15.31 17.58
CA THR A 216 19.63 -16.55 16.97
C THR A 216 18.11 -16.56 17.08
N ALA A 217 17.43 -16.90 15.98
CA ALA A 217 15.99 -17.09 15.98
C ALA A 217 15.62 -18.21 17.00
N PRO A 218 14.69 -17.96 17.94
CA PRO A 218 14.32 -18.97 18.91
C PRO A 218 13.60 -20.13 18.23
N GLY A 219 14.01 -21.35 18.58
CA GLY A 219 13.29 -22.57 18.25
C GLY A 219 12.32 -22.99 19.36
N GLY A 220 11.89 -24.26 19.33
CA GLY A 220 11.03 -24.84 20.37
C GLY A 220 9.54 -24.83 20.01
N PRO A 221 8.65 -24.94 21.01
CA PRO A 221 7.20 -24.98 20.76
C PRO A 221 6.70 -23.68 20.14
N THR A 222 5.72 -23.81 19.25
CA THR A 222 5.07 -22.68 18.57
C THR A 222 3.60 -22.58 18.96
N ARG A 223 3.05 -21.36 18.86
CA ARG A 223 1.63 -21.08 19.01
C ARG A 223 1.09 -20.34 17.79
N ARG A 224 -0.10 -20.74 17.33
CA ARG A 224 -0.86 -20.04 16.29
C ARG A 224 -1.43 -18.74 16.81
N VAL A 225 -0.82 -17.62 16.42
CA VAL A 225 -1.29 -16.27 16.78
C VAL A 225 -1.08 -15.29 15.62
N PRO A 226 -1.80 -14.15 15.60
CA PRO A 226 -1.54 -13.08 14.64
C PRO A 226 -0.09 -12.56 14.73
N LEU A 227 0.55 -12.33 13.58
CA LEU A 227 1.92 -11.80 13.50
C LEU A 227 2.07 -10.47 14.26
N GLY A 228 1.00 -9.66 14.27
CA GLY A 228 0.93 -8.36 14.94
C GLY A 228 0.97 -8.38 16.46
N VAL A 229 0.92 -9.57 17.09
CA VAL A 229 1.17 -9.74 18.54
C VAL A 229 2.62 -9.38 18.87
N VAL A 230 3.56 -9.73 18.00
CA VAL A 230 5.00 -9.53 18.22
C VAL A 230 5.52 -8.34 17.42
N TYR A 231 5.05 -8.14 16.19
CA TYR A 231 5.62 -7.18 15.24
C TYR A 231 4.77 -5.93 15.04
N GLY A 232 5.44 -4.79 14.92
CA GLY A 232 4.83 -3.56 14.40
C GLY A 232 4.98 -3.48 12.89
N SER A 233 4.14 -2.67 12.25
CA SER A 233 4.24 -2.41 10.81
C SER A 233 3.89 -0.97 10.47
N ARG A 234 4.23 -0.58 9.24
CA ARG A 234 3.81 0.65 8.58
C ARG A 234 3.68 0.37 7.10
N SER A 235 2.70 1.00 6.44
CA SER A 235 2.56 0.89 4.99
C SER A 235 1.98 2.16 4.41
N GLY A 236 2.20 2.36 3.11
CA GLY A 236 1.75 3.54 2.38
C GLY A 236 1.98 3.37 0.88
N ASP A 237 1.47 4.30 0.09
CA ASP A 237 1.64 4.26 -1.36
C ASP A 237 3.02 4.76 -1.79
N LYS A 238 3.43 4.32 -2.97
CA LYS A 238 4.58 4.85 -3.71
C LYS A 238 4.17 4.99 -5.18
N GLY A 239 3.23 5.90 -5.43
CA GLY A 239 2.55 5.96 -6.72
C GLY A 239 1.63 4.74 -6.90
N GLY A 240 1.83 3.96 -7.96
CA GLY A 240 1.11 2.69 -8.19
C GLY A 240 1.60 1.51 -7.34
N ASN A 241 2.73 1.67 -6.65
CA ASN A 241 3.33 0.63 -5.81
C ASN A 241 2.90 0.81 -4.35
N ALA A 242 3.11 -0.22 -3.53
CA ALA A 242 2.88 -0.18 -2.09
C ALA A 242 4.17 -0.46 -1.31
N ASN A 243 4.46 0.41 -0.34
CA ASN A 243 5.47 0.22 0.68
C ASN A 243 4.88 -0.56 1.87
N LEU A 244 5.62 -1.53 2.40
CA LEU A 244 5.27 -2.30 3.58
C LEU A 244 6.50 -2.56 4.46
N GLY A 245 6.60 -1.81 5.55
CA GLY A 245 7.60 -2.01 6.59
C GLY A 245 7.09 -2.86 7.75
N VAL A 246 7.94 -3.75 8.27
CA VAL A 246 7.68 -4.60 9.44
C VAL A 246 8.88 -4.54 10.37
N PHE A 247 8.67 -4.36 11.67
CA PHE A 247 9.77 -4.21 12.64
C PHE A 247 9.56 -4.98 13.94
N ALA A 248 10.67 -5.46 14.48
CA ALA A 248 10.75 -6.20 15.74
C ALA A 248 11.11 -5.29 16.93
N ARG A 249 10.85 -5.77 18.15
CA ARG A 249 11.16 -5.05 19.40
C ARG A 249 12.34 -5.63 20.18
N SER A 250 12.79 -6.84 19.84
CA SER A 250 13.98 -7.50 20.40
C SER A 250 14.85 -8.09 19.29
N ASP A 251 16.07 -8.49 19.65
CA ASP A 251 17.04 -9.06 18.71
C ASP A 251 16.62 -10.46 18.25
N GLU A 252 16.05 -11.26 19.15
CA GLU A 252 15.55 -12.61 18.85
C GLU A 252 14.34 -12.56 17.91
N ALA A 253 13.44 -11.60 18.13
CA ALA A 253 12.30 -11.37 17.25
C ALA A 253 12.76 -10.88 15.87
N TRP A 254 13.80 -10.04 15.80
CA TRP A 254 14.41 -9.66 14.53
C TRP A 254 14.99 -10.88 13.78
N ALA A 255 15.80 -11.69 14.46
CA ALA A 255 16.43 -12.86 13.86
C ALA A 255 15.40 -13.85 13.31
N TRP A 256 14.27 -14.03 14.02
CA TRP A 256 13.17 -14.84 13.52
C TRP A 256 12.46 -14.20 12.33
N LEU A 257 12.14 -12.89 12.40
CA LEU A 257 11.43 -12.18 11.34
C LEU A 257 12.22 -12.21 10.02
N ASP A 258 13.52 -11.93 10.06
CA ASP A 258 14.38 -11.93 8.89
C ASP A 258 14.45 -13.32 8.23
N ALA A 259 14.53 -14.38 9.03
CA ALA A 259 14.53 -15.75 8.52
C ALA A 259 13.15 -16.20 8.01
N PHE A 260 12.07 -15.80 8.66
CA PHE A 260 10.70 -16.26 8.38
C PHE A 260 10.06 -15.52 7.20
N LEU A 261 10.13 -14.19 7.19
CA LEU A 261 9.38 -13.36 6.26
C LEU A 261 10.20 -13.09 4.99
N SER A 262 10.33 -14.12 4.16
CA SER A 262 10.82 -14.02 2.79
C SER A 262 9.78 -13.37 1.87
N THR A 263 10.16 -13.07 0.63
CA THR A 263 9.21 -12.60 -0.40
C THR A 263 8.12 -13.65 -0.66
N GLU A 264 8.49 -14.92 -0.76
CA GLU A 264 7.55 -16.03 -0.99
C GLU A 264 6.60 -16.20 0.20
N LYS A 265 7.12 -16.10 1.44
CA LYS A 265 6.27 -16.15 2.63
C LYS A 265 5.33 -14.95 2.68
N LEU A 266 5.79 -13.75 2.35
CA LEU A 266 4.92 -12.58 2.24
C LEU A 266 3.79 -12.82 1.24
N GLN A 267 4.10 -13.38 0.07
CA GLN A 267 3.11 -13.67 -0.97
C GLN A 267 2.10 -14.76 -0.56
N GLU A 268 2.52 -15.77 0.19
CA GLU A 268 1.61 -16.74 0.83
C GLU A 268 0.68 -16.06 1.86
N LEU A 269 1.24 -15.14 2.65
CA LEU A 269 0.52 -14.38 3.66
C LEU A 269 -0.32 -13.23 3.09
N LEU A 270 -0.07 -12.80 1.86
CA LEU A 270 -0.81 -11.74 1.17
C LEU A 270 -1.10 -12.22 -0.27
N PRO A 271 -2.07 -13.12 -0.47
CA PRO A 271 -2.27 -13.81 -1.75
C PRO A 271 -2.49 -12.88 -2.95
N GLU A 272 -3.01 -11.66 -2.73
CA GLU A 272 -3.15 -10.64 -3.77
C GLU A 272 -1.82 -10.21 -4.40
N THR A 273 -0.69 -10.49 -3.73
CA THR A 273 0.66 -10.17 -4.19
C THR A 273 1.37 -11.34 -4.88
N ALA A 274 0.73 -12.51 -4.98
CA ALA A 274 1.37 -13.76 -5.41
C ALA A 274 1.97 -13.72 -6.84
N SER A 275 1.38 -12.95 -7.74
CA SER A 275 1.89 -12.74 -9.11
C SER A 275 2.66 -11.43 -9.29
N MET A 276 2.81 -10.64 -8.23
CA MET A 276 3.43 -9.32 -8.28
C MET A 276 4.95 -9.41 -8.06
N GLN A 277 5.68 -8.49 -8.67
CA GLN A 277 7.08 -8.26 -8.30
C GLN A 277 7.12 -7.63 -6.90
N VAL A 278 8.00 -8.15 -6.04
CA VAL A 278 8.20 -7.66 -4.68
C VAL A 278 9.70 -7.54 -4.40
N ASP A 279 10.15 -6.33 -4.10
CA ASP A 279 11.53 -6.11 -3.65
C ASP A 279 11.57 -6.18 -2.12
N ARG A 280 12.52 -6.94 -1.56
CA ARG A 280 12.73 -7.09 -0.12
C ARG A 280 14.03 -6.40 0.29
N HIS A 281 13.93 -5.42 1.18
CA HIS A 281 15.03 -4.61 1.68
C HIS A 281 15.20 -4.81 3.20
N PRO A 282 16.19 -5.58 3.64
CA PRO A 282 16.53 -5.68 5.06
C PRO A 282 17.12 -4.38 5.58
N LEU A 283 16.68 -3.96 6.77
CA LEU A 283 17.19 -2.81 7.51
C LEU A 283 17.56 -3.29 8.92
N PRO A 284 18.68 -4.02 9.04
CA PRO A 284 18.94 -4.88 10.20
C PRO A 284 19.29 -4.09 11.47
N ALA A 285 19.97 -2.94 11.35
CA ALA A 285 20.21 -2.01 12.46
C ALA A 285 18.91 -1.42 13.05
N LEU A 286 17.85 -1.37 12.23
CA LEU A 286 16.50 -0.96 12.65
C LEU A 286 15.62 -2.14 13.05
N ARG A 287 16.14 -3.37 13.03
CA ARG A 287 15.40 -4.62 13.27
C ARG A 287 14.15 -4.71 12.39
N SER A 288 14.27 -4.36 11.11
CA SER A 288 13.12 -4.21 10.23
C SER A 288 13.34 -4.73 8.81
N LEU A 289 12.24 -5.08 8.17
CA LEU A 289 12.15 -5.42 6.75
C LEU A 289 11.27 -4.40 6.07
N ASN A 290 11.69 -3.97 4.89
CA ASN A 290 10.87 -3.16 4.00
C ASN A 290 10.58 -3.93 2.71
N PHE A 291 9.32 -3.94 2.29
CA PHE A 291 8.89 -4.52 1.03
C PHE A 291 8.31 -3.44 0.11
N LEU A 292 8.72 -3.46 -1.15
CA LEU A 292 8.10 -2.66 -2.20
C LEU A 292 7.34 -3.60 -3.15
N ILE A 293 6.01 -3.53 -3.11
CA ILE A 293 5.12 -4.36 -3.93
C ILE A 293 4.70 -3.55 -5.15
N HIS A 294 5.06 -4.04 -6.33
CA HIS A 294 4.86 -3.30 -7.58
C HIS A 294 3.44 -3.49 -8.12
N GLY A 295 2.80 -2.38 -8.47
CA GLY A 295 1.49 -2.35 -9.14
C GLY A 295 0.28 -2.71 -8.27
N LEU A 296 0.44 -2.89 -6.95
CA LEU A 296 -0.68 -3.21 -6.05
C LEU A 296 -1.81 -2.17 -6.10
N LEU A 297 -1.46 -0.91 -6.38
CA LEU A 297 -2.37 0.24 -6.38
C LEU A 297 -2.72 0.71 -7.81
N GLU A 298 -2.53 -0.14 -8.83
CA GLU A 298 -2.79 0.19 -10.24
C GLU A 298 -1.98 1.42 -10.68
N GLU A 299 -2.62 2.41 -11.33
CA GLU A 299 -2.00 3.67 -11.77
C GLU A 299 -1.92 4.73 -10.64
N GLY A 300 -1.98 4.29 -9.37
CA GLY A 300 -1.84 5.12 -8.17
C GLY A 300 -3.17 5.48 -7.50
N VAL A 301 -3.07 6.19 -6.36
CA VAL A 301 -4.18 6.43 -5.42
C VAL A 301 -5.48 6.89 -6.08
N ALA A 302 -5.42 7.91 -6.94
CA ALA A 302 -6.62 8.48 -7.58
C ALA A 302 -7.23 7.55 -8.64
N ALA A 303 -6.41 6.69 -9.24
CA ALA A 303 -6.83 5.73 -10.26
C ALA A 303 -7.29 4.39 -9.65
N SER A 304 -6.80 4.01 -8.47
CA SER A 304 -7.06 2.70 -7.87
C SER A 304 -8.55 2.39 -7.71
N THR A 305 -8.94 1.14 -8.04
CA THR A 305 -10.29 0.60 -7.76
C THR A 305 -10.43 0.02 -6.35
N ARG A 306 -9.34 -0.07 -5.58
CA ARG A 306 -9.32 -0.60 -4.21
C ARG A 306 -10.08 0.30 -3.25
N GLN A 307 -10.59 -0.28 -2.17
CA GLN A 307 -11.18 0.49 -1.06
C GLN A 307 -10.12 1.33 -0.34
N ASP A 308 -8.94 0.74 -0.09
CA ASP A 308 -7.75 1.44 0.38
C ASP A 308 -6.75 1.61 -0.77
N GLY A 309 -6.92 2.72 -1.50
CA GLY A 309 -6.03 3.10 -2.60
C GLY A 309 -4.67 3.64 -2.14
N GLN A 310 -4.40 3.72 -0.83
CA GLN A 310 -3.15 4.26 -0.26
C GLN A 310 -2.30 3.18 0.42
N ALA A 311 -2.75 1.91 0.40
CA ALA A 311 -2.13 0.80 1.11
C ALA A 311 -1.94 1.04 2.63
N LYS A 312 -2.72 1.91 3.26
CA LYS A 312 -2.58 2.23 4.71
C LYS A 312 -2.92 1.05 5.62
N SER A 313 -3.83 0.19 5.19
CA SER A 313 -4.27 -1.01 5.90
C SER A 313 -3.41 -2.23 5.61
N LEU A 314 -2.52 -2.19 4.60
CA LEU A 314 -1.71 -3.33 4.17
C LEU A 314 -0.84 -3.90 5.31
N GLY A 315 -0.21 -3.02 6.10
CA GLY A 315 0.57 -3.43 7.26
C GLY A 315 -0.27 -4.09 8.36
N GLU A 316 -1.51 -3.67 8.55
CA GLU A 316 -2.42 -4.29 9.50
C GLU A 316 -2.98 -5.61 8.97
N TRP A 317 -3.21 -5.73 7.65
CA TRP A 317 -3.58 -6.99 7.02
C TRP A 317 -2.50 -8.06 7.24
N LEU A 318 -1.22 -7.73 7.01
CA LEU A 318 -0.12 -8.65 7.33
C LEU A 318 -0.08 -8.98 8.83
N ARG A 319 -0.23 -7.98 9.71
CA ARG A 319 -0.25 -8.19 11.18
C ARG A 319 -1.40 -9.09 11.63
N ALA A 320 -2.54 -9.09 10.93
CA ALA A 320 -3.68 -9.95 11.23
C ALA A 320 -3.46 -11.41 10.79
N ARG A 321 -2.47 -11.70 9.93
CA ARG A 321 -2.19 -13.06 9.48
C ARG A 321 -1.73 -13.93 10.66
N VAL A 322 -2.40 -15.08 10.83
CA VAL A 322 -2.09 -16.06 11.87
C VAL A 322 -0.99 -17.01 11.38
N VAL A 323 0.09 -17.11 12.15
CA VAL A 323 1.25 -17.96 11.85
C VAL A 323 1.71 -18.71 13.10
N GLU A 324 2.53 -19.73 12.93
CA GLU A 324 3.21 -20.43 14.04
C GLU A 324 4.36 -19.55 14.56
N ILE A 325 4.22 -18.97 15.75
CA ILE A 325 5.25 -18.15 16.39
C ILE A 325 5.87 -18.92 17.56
N PRO A 326 7.21 -18.97 17.70
CA PRO A 326 7.87 -19.53 18.88
C PRO A 326 7.33 -18.90 20.17
N GLU A 327 6.97 -19.72 21.15
CA GLU A 327 6.39 -19.22 22.41
C GLU A 327 7.33 -18.26 23.15
N ALA A 328 8.64 -18.42 22.98
CA ALA A 328 9.66 -17.53 23.54
C ALA A 328 9.59 -16.07 23.03
N LEU A 329 8.91 -15.80 21.91
CA LEU A 329 8.71 -14.45 21.38
C LEU A 329 7.39 -13.81 21.83
N LEU A 330 6.54 -14.56 22.52
CA LEU A 330 5.22 -14.10 22.92
C LEU A 330 5.32 -13.34 24.26
N PRO A 331 4.49 -12.30 24.45
CA PRO A 331 4.49 -11.48 25.66
C PRO A 331 3.97 -12.21 26.90
#